data_AF-A0A7Z2G970-F1
#
_entry.id   AF-A0A7Z2G970-F1
#
_cell.length_a   1.000
_cell.length_b   1.000
_cell.length_c   1.000
_cell.angle_alpha   90.00
_cell.angle_beta   90.00
_cell.angle_gamma   90.00
#
_symmetry.space_group_name_H-M   'P 1'
#
loop_
_entity.id
_entity.type
_entity.pdbx_description
1 polymer ?
#
loop_
_entity_poly.entity_id
_entity_poly.type
_entity_poly.pdbx_seq_one_letter_code
_entity_poly.pdbx_strand_id
1 'polypeptide(L)'
;MNRTYEYRGYAIRVGVEANGTVPLERPEIERPRYAAVVSIAANDKGTSPSPLKIENAAGLPFGSDIDALMGGYSAACRLIDEQLAETAA
;
A
#
# COMPACT_ATOMS: atom_id res chain seq x y z
N MET A 1 -1.45 8.26 8.02
CA MET A 1 -2.15 9.06 6.98
C MET A 1 -3.01 8.10 6.15
N ASN A 2 -4.19 8.49 5.64
CA ASN A 2 -4.96 7.63 4.73
C ASN A 2 -5.53 8.43 3.56
N ARG A 3 -5.58 7.82 2.37
CA ARG A 3 -6.19 8.41 1.18
C ARG A 3 -6.99 7.35 0.43
N THR A 4 -8.14 7.77 -0.10
CA THR A 4 -8.97 6.93 -0.95
C THR A 4 -8.89 7.46 -2.37
N TYR A 5 -8.69 6.57 -3.32
CA TYR A 5 -8.62 6.84 -4.75
C TYR A 5 -9.59 5.91 -5.48
N GLU A 6 -10.10 6.33 -6.62
CA GLU A 6 -10.91 5.50 -7.48
C GLU A 6 -10.10 5.15 -8.74
N TYR A 7 -10.08 3.87 -9.10
CA TYR A 7 -9.38 3.39 -10.29
C TYR A 7 -10.17 2.26 -10.94
N ARG A 8 -10.58 2.45 -12.20
CA ARG A 8 -11.30 1.45 -13.02
C ARG A 8 -12.53 0.83 -12.34
N GLY A 9 -13.26 1.60 -11.53
CA GLY A 9 -14.44 1.10 -10.80
C GLY A 9 -14.12 0.38 -9.48
N TYR A 10 -12.86 0.43 -9.04
CA TYR A 10 -12.42 -0.03 -7.73
C TYR A 10 -12.11 1.17 -6.84
N ALA A 11 -12.49 1.09 -5.56
CA ALA A 11 -12.07 2.00 -4.53
C ALA A 11 -10.77 1.49 -3.89
N ILE A 12 -9.67 2.22 -4.08
CA ILE A 12 -8.37 1.96 -3.49
C ILE A 12 -8.20 2.84 -2.26
N ARG A 13 -8.14 2.23 -1.07
CA ARG A 13 -7.75 2.91 0.17
C ARG A 13 -6.29 2.61 0.47
N VAL A 14 -5.47 3.66 0.55
CA VAL A 14 -4.08 3.56 0.96
C VAL A 14 -3.92 4.23 2.32
N GLY A 15 -3.74 3.42 3.36
CA GLY A 15 -3.27 3.82 4.67
C GLY A 15 -1.74 3.83 4.71
N VAL A 16 -1.17 4.75 5.47
CA VAL A 16 0.23 4.76 5.85
C VAL A 16 0.28 4.56 7.35
N GLU A 17 0.87 3.44 7.74
CA GLU A 17 1.27 3.15 9.10
C GLU A 17 2.73 3.55 9.26
N ALA A 18 2.98 4.51 10.15
CA ALA A 18 4.33 4.70 10.67
C ALA A 18 4.54 3.58 11.70
N ASN A 19 5.35 2.58 11.35
CA ASN A 19 5.82 1.64 12.37
C ASN A 19 6.71 2.47 13.30
N GLY A 20 6.27 2.59 14.56
CA GLY A 20 7.02 3.28 15.61
C GLY A 20 8.47 2.80 15.65
N THR A 21 9.35 3.69 16.11
CA THR A 21 10.81 3.56 16.15
C THR A 21 11.22 2.14 16.57
N VAL A 22 11.56 1.30 15.59
CA VAL A 22 12.19 0.01 15.88
C VAL A 22 13.61 0.35 16.29
N PRO A 23 14.06 0.04 17.51
CA PRO A 23 15.42 0.33 17.92
C PRO A 23 16.34 -0.51 17.03
N LEU A 24 17.03 0.16 16.11
CA LEU A 24 18.17 -0.43 15.46
C LEU A 24 19.24 -0.60 16.55
N GLU A 25 19.88 -1.76 16.61
CA GLU A 25 21.06 -2.01 17.47
C GLU A 25 22.26 -1.09 17.15
N ARG A 26 22.08 -0.08 16.29
CA ARG A 26 23.05 0.94 15.94
C ARG A 26 22.41 2.33 16.11
N PRO A 27 22.87 3.13 17.08
CA PRO A 27 22.17 4.33 17.56
C PRO A 27 22.19 5.56 16.63
N GLU A 28 22.60 5.44 15.37
CA GLU A 28 22.93 6.65 14.60
C GLU A 28 21.84 7.19 13.69
N ILE A 29 20.75 6.47 13.37
CA ILE A 29 19.70 7.07 12.55
C ILE A 29 18.33 6.48 12.90
N GLU A 30 17.58 7.15 13.78
CA GLU A 30 16.13 6.98 13.93
C GLU A 30 15.42 7.49 12.66
N ARG A 31 15.50 6.71 11.57
CA ARG A 31 14.71 7.01 10.37
C ARG A 31 13.29 6.49 10.58
N PRO A 32 12.26 7.34 10.44
CA PRO A 32 10.88 6.87 10.49
C PRO A 32 10.65 5.84 9.37
N ARG A 33 10.03 4.72 9.74
CA ARG A 33 9.76 3.59 8.85
C ARG A 33 8.29 3.57 8.53
N TYR A 34 7.93 3.91 7.30
CA TYR A 34 6.55 3.95 6.85
C TYR A 34 6.21 2.67 6.08
N ALA A 35 5.04 2.11 6.32
CA ALA A 35 4.49 1.01 5.55
C ALA A 35 3.14 1.43 4.97
N ALA A 36 2.88 1.02 3.73
CA ALA A 36 1.62 1.31 3.07
C ALA A 36 0.67 0.13 3.27
N VAL A 37 -0.47 0.36 3.89
CA VAL A 37 -1.54 -0.62 4.02
C VAL A 37 -2.59 -0.30 2.97
N VAL A 38 -2.70 -1.14 1.96
CA VAL A 38 -3.60 -0.97 0.84
C VAL A 38 -4.82 -1.86 1.03
N SER A 39 -6.01 -1.30 0.90
CA SER A 39 -7.26 -2.05 0.79
C SER A 39 -7.94 -1.69 -0.51
N ILE A 40 -8.22 -2.69 -1.34
CA ILE A 40 -8.92 -2.50 -2.61
C ILE A 40 -10.34 -3.01 -2.38
N ALA A 41 -11.36 -2.26 -2.79
CA ALA A 41 -12.75 -2.72 -2.76
C ALA A 41 -13.33 -2.55 -4.17
N ALA A 42 -13.88 -3.64 -4.72
CA ALA A 42 -14.65 -3.56 -5.96
C ALA A 42 -16.02 -2.95 -5.66
N ASN A 43 -16.49 -2.00 -6.46
CA ASN A 43 -17.82 -1.40 -6.26
C ASN A 43 -18.96 -2.43 -6.44
N ASP A 44 -18.72 -3.50 -7.20
CA ASP A 44 -19.72 -4.53 -7.52
C ASP A 44 -19.57 -5.85 -6.72
N LYS A 45 -18.47 -6.02 -5.98
CA LYS A 45 -18.18 -7.28 -5.28
C LYS A 45 -18.00 -7.00 -3.80
N GLY A 46 -18.97 -7.41 -2.99
CA GLY A 46 -18.98 -7.25 -1.52
C GLY A 46 -17.85 -7.95 -0.75
N THR A 47 -16.84 -8.48 -1.44
CA THR A 47 -15.61 -9.01 -0.86
C THR A 47 -14.53 -7.95 -0.96
N SER A 48 -14.30 -7.22 0.14
CA SER A 48 -13.07 -6.44 0.31
C SER A 48 -11.91 -7.42 0.53
N PRO A 49 -10.94 -7.57 -0.38
CA PRO A 49 -9.71 -8.32 -0.11
C PRO A 49 -9.04 -7.83 1.17
N SER A 50 -8.39 -8.78 1.86
CA SER A 50 -7.60 -8.49 3.06
C SER A 50 -6.61 -7.36 2.78
N PRO A 51 -6.45 -6.40 3.71
CA PRO A 51 -5.52 -5.30 3.55
C PRO A 51 -4.11 -5.83 3.27
N LEU A 52 -3.53 -5.44 2.15
CA LEU A 52 -2.19 -5.80 1.72
C LEU A 52 -1.20 -4.77 2.26
N LYS A 53 -0.21 -5.26 3.03
CA LYS A 53 0.90 -4.42 3.46
C LYS A 53 1.94 -4.39 2.34
N ILE A 54 2.08 -3.21 1.74
CA ILE A 54 3.06 -2.92 0.71
C ILE A 54 4.27 -2.26 1.37
N GLU A 55 5.43 -2.83 1.09
CA GLU A 55 6.74 -2.29 1.43
C GLU A 55 7.42 -1.82 0.14
N ASN A 56 8.58 -1.18 0.24
CA ASN A 56 9.27 -0.72 -0.95
C ASN A 56 9.77 -1.89 -1.81
N ALA A 57 10.23 -1.61 -3.04
CA ALA A 57 10.68 -2.64 -3.97
C ALA A 57 11.85 -3.51 -3.45
N ALA A 58 12.56 -3.08 -2.40
CA ALA A 58 13.62 -3.83 -1.75
C ALA A 58 13.13 -4.63 -0.51
N GLY A 59 11.83 -4.70 -0.26
CA GLY A 59 11.26 -5.31 0.95
C GLY A 59 11.60 -4.54 2.22
N LEU A 60 11.85 -3.24 2.10
CA LEU A 60 12.17 -2.35 3.20
C LEU A 60 11.04 -1.34 3.44
N PRO A 61 10.90 -0.80 4.66
CA PRO A 61 9.97 0.29 4.90
C PRO A 61 10.30 1.52 4.05
N PHE A 62 9.27 2.26 3.67
CA PHE A 62 9.41 3.54 2.99
C PHE A 62 10.06 4.58 3.91
N GLY A 63 10.87 5.46 3.32
CA GLY A 63 11.55 6.55 4.04
C GLY A 63 10.65 7.76 4.30
N SER A 64 9.51 7.86 3.61
CA SER A 64 8.50 8.89 3.81
C SER A 64 7.08 8.33 3.70
N ASP A 65 6.14 9.06 4.27
CA ASP A 65 4.70 8.80 4.13
C ASP A 65 4.22 8.99 2.69
N ILE A 66 4.77 9.96 1.96
CA ILE A 66 4.49 10.18 0.54
C ILE A 66 4.93 8.98 -0.29
N ASP A 67 6.14 8.45 -0.05
CA ASP A 67 6.64 7.27 -0.77
C ASP A 67 5.76 6.04 -0.48
N ALA A 68 5.32 5.88 0.77
CA ALA A 68 4.38 4.83 1.14
C ALA A 68 3.02 5.00 0.41
N LEU A 69 2.48 6.21 0.36
CA LEU A 69 1.24 6.48 -0.38
C LEU A 69 1.37 6.16 -1.87
N MET A 70 2.43 6.64 -2.51
CA MET A 70 2.65 6.47 -3.94
C MET A 70 2.96 5.01 -4.28
N GLY A 71 3.79 4.34 -3.47
CA GLY A 71 4.11 2.93 -3.62
C GLY A 71 2.90 2.03 -3.43
N GLY A 72 2.10 2.29 -2.38
CA GLY A 72 0.86 1.57 -2.13
C GLY A 72 -0.17 1.76 -3.25
N TYR A 73 -0.35 2.99 -3.74
CA TYR A 73 -1.26 3.27 -4.85
C TYR A 73 -0.80 2.58 -6.15
N SER A 74 0.47 2.68 -6.51
CA SER A 74 1.00 2.04 -7.72
C SER A 74 0.88 0.52 -7.67
N ALA A 75 1.15 -0.10 -6.52
CA ALA A 75 0.97 -1.54 -6.33
C ALA A 75 -0.50 -1.94 -6.45
N ALA A 76 -1.41 -1.14 -5.90
CA ALA A 76 -2.85 -1.37 -5.99
C ALA A 76 -3.36 -1.35 -7.43
N CYS A 77 -2.96 -0.33 -8.22
CA CYS A 77 -3.33 -0.24 -9.62
C CYS A 77 -2.84 -1.45 -10.41
N ARG A 78 -1.60 -1.89 -10.16
CA ARG A 78 -1.02 -3.07 -10.81
C ARG A 78 -1.80 -4.34 -10.50
N LEU A 79 -2.16 -4.57 -9.23
CA LEU A 79 -2.99 -5.71 -8.83
C LEU A 79 -4.37 -5.70 -9.51
N ILE A 80 -4.99 -4.53 -9.61
CA ILE A 80 -6.27 -4.38 -10.32
C ILE A 80 -6.09 -4.69 -11.81
N ASP A 81 -5.02 -4.17 -12.44
CA ASP A 81 -4.75 -4.41 -13.85
C ASP A 81 -4.46 -5.91 -14.13
N GLU A 82 -3.69 -6.58 -13.26
CA GLU A 82 -3.42 -8.03 -13.32
C GLU A 82 -4.71 -8.85 -13.14
N GLN A 83 -5.54 -8.53 -12.14
CA GLN A 83 -6.83 -9.19 -11.91
C GLN A 83 -7.79 -9.01 -13.10
N LEU A 84 -7.82 -7.82 -13.68
CA LEU A 84 -8.68 -7.50 -14.82
C LEU A 84 -8.20 -8.23 -16.09
N ALA A 85 -6.88 -8.37 -16.26
CA ALA A 85 -6.30 -9.15 -17.33
C ALA A 85 -6.59 -10.66 -17.18
N GLU A 86 -6.49 -11.21 -15.97
CA GLU A 86 -6.81 -12.61 -15.68
C GLU A 86 -8.29 -12.93 -15.90
N THR A 87 -9.19 -12.01 -15.56
CA THR A 87 -10.64 -12.22 -15.73
C THR A 87 -11.08 -12.13 -17.20
N ALA A 88 -10.26 -11.55 -18.08
CA ALA A 88 -10.55 -11.41 -19.51
C ALA A 88 -10.04 -12.59 -20.37
N ALA A 89 -9.33 -13.55 -19.77
CA ALA A 89 -8.79 -14.75 -20.42
C ALA A 89 -9.73 -15.96 -20.28
#